data_AF-A0A9R0SE76-F1
#
_entry.id   AF-A0A9R0SE76-F1
#
_cell.length_a   1.000
_cell.length_b   1.000
_cell.length_c   1.000
_cell.angle_alpha   90.00
_cell.angle_beta   90.00
_cell.angle_gamma   90.00
#
_symmetry.space_group_name_H-M   'P 1'
#
loop_
_entity.id
_entity.type
_entity.pdbx_description
1 polymer ?
#
loop_
_entity_poly.entity_id
_entity_poly.type
_entity_poly.pdbx_seq_one_letter_code
_entity_poly.pdbx_strand_id
1 'polypeptide(L)'
;MKLAIERTGGLVVLSESFGHSVFKDSFKRIFEGGEHSLGLSFNGTFEINCSKDIKVQGVIGPCTSLEKKGALCADTIVGQGNTTAWKMCGLDRNTSLTVFFDVSPSERSGQPGHQNPDLYIQFVTSYQHPEGQMRIRATTVSRKWVDGSTNTEELVEGFDQETAAVVLARYISLKMEIEVLHSCIILQLS
;
A
#
# COMPACT_ATOMS: atom_id res chain seq x y z
N MET A 1 4.78 6.26 -19.92
CA MET A 1 4.25 7.28 -18.99
C MET A 1 3.63 6.70 -17.72
N LYS A 2 3.00 5.51 -17.77
CA LYS A 2 2.40 4.79 -16.62
C LYS A 2 3.17 4.91 -15.30
N LEU A 3 4.48 4.61 -15.30
CA LEU A 3 5.31 4.64 -14.09
C LEU A 3 5.30 5.99 -13.37
N ALA A 4 5.23 7.10 -14.10
CA ALA A 4 5.16 8.42 -13.50
C ALA A 4 3.87 8.59 -12.70
N ILE A 5 2.74 8.13 -13.24
CA ILE A 5 1.43 8.17 -12.56
C ILE A 5 1.47 7.27 -11.33
N GLU A 6 1.88 6.01 -11.48
CA GLU A 6 1.89 5.04 -10.39
C GLU A 6 2.85 5.40 -9.26
N ARG A 7 3.98 6.05 -9.56
CA ARG A 7 4.92 6.46 -8.51
C ARG A 7 4.54 7.74 -7.79
N THR A 8 3.72 8.58 -8.42
CA THR A 8 3.38 9.91 -7.91
C THR A 8 1.94 10.03 -7.41
N GLY A 9 1.05 9.09 -7.73
CA GLY A 9 -0.39 9.24 -7.45
C GLY A 9 -1.09 10.20 -8.40
N GLY A 10 -0.58 10.33 -9.63
CA GLY A 10 -1.22 11.12 -10.67
C GLY A 10 -2.53 10.50 -11.17
N LEU A 11 -3.30 11.27 -11.95
CA LEU A 11 -4.53 10.81 -12.60
C LEU A 11 -4.27 10.47 -14.07
N VAL A 12 -5.00 9.48 -14.59
CA VAL A 12 -5.00 9.11 -16.01
C VAL A 12 -6.43 9.08 -16.50
N VAL A 13 -6.69 9.81 -17.59
CA VAL A 13 -7.96 9.78 -18.32
C VAL A 13 -7.65 9.31 -19.74
N LEU A 14 -8.23 8.18 -20.13
CA LEU A 14 -8.15 7.67 -21.49
C LEU A 14 -9.42 8.08 -22.23
N SER A 15 -9.27 8.83 -23.33
CA SER A 15 -10.35 9.27 -24.21
C SER A 15 -9.83 9.40 -25.63
N GLU A 16 -10.68 9.17 -26.63
CA GLU A 16 -10.36 9.35 -28.05
C GLU A 16 -10.26 10.83 -28.46
N SER A 17 -10.98 11.71 -27.74
CA SER A 17 -11.02 13.14 -28.01
C SER A 17 -11.32 13.94 -26.75
N PHE A 18 -10.81 15.17 -26.69
CA PHE A 18 -11.16 16.15 -25.66
C PHE A 18 -12.60 16.66 -25.77
N GLY A 19 -13.23 16.45 -26.93
CA GLY A 19 -14.64 16.80 -27.16
C GLY A 19 -15.63 15.87 -26.45
N HIS A 20 -15.20 14.65 -26.09
CA HIS A 20 -16.07 13.61 -25.54
C HIS A 20 -16.44 13.90 -24.07
N SER A 21 -17.64 13.50 -23.68
CA SER A 21 -18.13 13.61 -22.29
C SER A 21 -17.21 12.89 -21.32
N VAL A 22 -16.67 11.72 -21.68
CA VAL A 22 -15.71 10.97 -20.85
C VAL A 22 -14.55 11.84 -20.39
N PHE A 23 -13.93 12.60 -21.30
CA PHE A 23 -12.85 13.52 -20.95
C PHE A 23 -13.37 14.70 -20.14
N LYS A 24 -14.40 15.38 -20.63
CA LYS A 24 -14.93 16.62 -20.03
C LYS A 24 -15.42 16.41 -18.61
N ASP A 25 -16.14 15.33 -18.36
CA ASP A 25 -16.74 15.03 -17.06
C ASP A 25 -15.69 14.50 -16.08
N SER A 26 -14.74 13.67 -16.55
CA SER A 26 -13.60 13.25 -15.73
C SER A 26 -12.71 14.44 -15.34
N PHE A 27 -12.48 15.37 -16.26
CA PHE A 27 -11.70 16.57 -15.98
C PHE A 27 -12.39 17.50 -14.98
N LYS A 28 -13.71 17.68 -15.10
CA LYS A 28 -14.50 18.47 -14.11
C LYS A 28 -14.43 17.87 -12.70
N ARG A 29 -14.45 16.54 -12.57
CA ARG A 29 -14.36 15.84 -11.27
C ARG A 29 -13.13 16.21 -10.46
N ILE A 30 -12.02 16.52 -11.13
CA ILE A 30 -10.77 16.95 -10.48
C ILE A 30 -10.97 18.24 -9.66
N PHE A 31 -11.96 19.07 -10.02
CA PHE A 31 -12.24 20.37 -9.43
C PHE A 31 -13.55 20.41 -8.63
N GLU A 32 -14.17 19.26 -8.34
CA GLU A 32 -15.43 19.19 -7.58
C GLU A 32 -15.31 19.77 -6.15
N GLY A 33 -14.09 19.82 -5.60
CA GLY A 33 -13.80 20.45 -4.30
C GLY A 33 -13.86 21.98 -4.27
N GLY A 34 -14.11 22.62 -5.41
CA GLY A 34 -14.19 24.07 -5.57
C GLY A 34 -12.98 24.68 -6.28
N GLU A 35 -13.15 25.90 -6.81
CA GLU A 35 -12.18 26.58 -7.68
C GLU A 35 -10.83 26.86 -7.00
N HIS A 36 -10.77 26.81 -5.66
CA HIS A 36 -9.59 27.17 -4.85
C HIS A 36 -8.87 25.95 -4.26
N SER A 37 -9.34 24.73 -4.52
CA SER A 37 -8.74 23.50 -3.99
C SER A 37 -8.98 22.32 -4.90
N LEU A 38 -7.91 21.63 -5.31
CA LEU A 38 -8.00 20.38 -6.06
C LEU A 38 -8.55 19.22 -5.21
N GLY A 39 -8.80 19.41 -3.91
CA GLY A 39 -9.15 18.34 -2.98
C GLY A 39 -8.02 17.31 -2.76
N LEU A 40 -6.87 17.51 -3.40
CA LEU A 40 -5.69 16.66 -3.34
C LEU A 40 -4.76 17.12 -2.22
N SER A 41 -4.32 16.15 -1.42
CA SER A 41 -3.20 16.32 -0.51
C SER A 41 -1.89 15.99 -1.24
N PHE A 42 -0.81 16.62 -0.79
CA PHE A 42 0.49 16.52 -1.45
C PHE A 42 1.61 16.16 -0.48
N ASN A 43 2.77 15.84 -1.04
CA ASN A 43 4.02 15.67 -0.29
C ASN A 43 3.91 14.64 0.85
N GLY A 44 3.08 13.60 0.65
CA GLY A 44 2.84 12.54 1.60
C GLY A 44 4.08 11.70 1.89
N THR A 45 4.21 11.27 3.14
CA THR A 45 5.12 10.23 3.61
C THR A 45 4.28 9.24 4.41
N PHE A 46 4.23 8.00 3.94
CA PHE A 46 3.54 6.88 4.58
C PHE A 46 4.58 5.99 5.26
N GLU A 47 4.44 5.75 6.56
CA GLU A 47 5.33 4.93 7.37
C GLU A 47 4.55 3.85 8.12
N ILE A 48 5.13 2.66 8.21
CA ILE A 48 4.59 1.54 8.97
C ILE A 48 5.51 1.19 10.13
N ASN A 49 4.91 1.10 11.31
CA ASN A 49 5.51 0.51 12.51
C ASN A 49 4.70 -0.74 12.90
N CYS A 50 5.35 -1.79 13.37
CA CYS A 50 4.65 -3.01 13.79
C CYS A 50 5.41 -3.74 14.90
N SER A 51 4.73 -4.69 15.55
CA SER A 51 5.35 -5.64 16.48
C SER A 51 6.52 -6.38 15.83
N LYS A 52 7.52 -6.79 16.64
CA LYS A 52 8.79 -7.36 16.14
C LYS A 52 8.62 -8.65 15.33
N ASP A 53 7.55 -9.40 15.62
CA ASP A 53 7.19 -10.66 14.98
C ASP A 53 6.43 -10.46 13.65
N ILE A 54 6.22 -9.22 13.24
CA ILE A 54 5.67 -8.86 11.93
C ILE A 54 6.76 -8.16 11.14
N LYS A 55 6.92 -8.57 9.87
CA LYS A 55 7.81 -7.92 8.91
C LYS A 55 6.99 -7.37 7.74
N VAL A 56 7.45 -6.29 7.13
CA VAL A 56 6.81 -5.66 5.98
C VAL A 56 7.51 -6.14 4.70
N GLN A 57 6.76 -6.83 3.84
CA GLN A 57 7.26 -7.31 2.54
C GLN A 57 7.25 -6.17 1.51
N GLY A 58 6.27 -5.27 1.60
CA GLY A 58 6.18 -4.07 0.79
C GLY A 58 4.75 -3.65 0.50
N VAL A 59 4.62 -2.68 -0.42
CA VAL A 59 3.35 -2.02 -0.75
C VAL A 59 3.09 -2.08 -2.26
N ILE A 60 1.83 -2.35 -2.62
CA ILE A 60 1.28 -2.13 -3.96
C ILE A 60 0.31 -0.95 -3.90
N GLY A 61 0.58 0.09 -4.68
CA GLY A 61 -0.25 1.29 -4.76
C GLY A 61 0.56 2.52 -5.18
N PRO A 62 -0.07 3.71 -5.22
CA PRO A 62 0.53 4.93 -5.75
C PRO A 62 1.58 5.54 -4.83
N CYS A 63 2.76 4.93 -4.75
CA CYS A 63 3.84 5.39 -3.89
C CYS A 63 5.23 4.96 -4.41
N THR A 64 6.28 5.57 -3.86
CA THR A 64 7.67 5.22 -4.13
C THR A 64 8.41 4.94 -2.83
N SER A 65 9.25 3.91 -2.79
CA SER A 65 10.09 3.60 -1.63
C SER A 65 10.95 4.79 -1.20
N LEU A 66 11.07 5.04 0.10
CA LEU A 66 12.06 5.96 0.68
C LEU A 66 13.32 5.23 1.17
N GLU A 67 13.44 3.94 0.89
CA GLU A 67 14.62 3.12 1.19
C GLU A 67 15.02 3.14 2.69
N LYS A 68 14.04 3.40 3.57
CA LYS A 68 14.20 3.27 5.02
C LYS A 68 14.33 1.79 5.39
N LYS A 69 15.56 1.28 5.38
CA LYS A 69 15.90 -0.09 5.79
C LYS A 69 15.80 -0.24 7.30
N GLY A 70 15.53 -1.45 7.76
CA GLY A 70 15.53 -1.77 9.18
C GLY A 70 15.08 -3.18 9.47
N ALA A 71 15.11 -3.55 10.76
CA ALA A 71 14.76 -4.89 11.23
C ALA A 71 13.31 -5.30 10.96
N LEU A 72 12.44 -4.35 10.56
CA LEU A 72 11.04 -4.61 10.23
C LEU A 72 10.83 -4.90 8.73
N CYS A 73 11.86 -4.80 7.88
CA CYS A 73 11.75 -5.23 6.48
C CYS A 73 11.82 -6.76 6.39
N ALA A 74 10.96 -7.37 5.58
CA ALA A 74 11.03 -8.81 5.29
C ALA A 74 12.07 -9.11 4.20
N ASP A 75 12.57 -10.35 4.16
CA ASP A 75 13.44 -10.82 3.07
C ASP A 75 12.66 -11.04 1.78
N THR A 76 11.41 -11.48 1.88
CA THR A 76 10.49 -11.63 0.75
C THR A 76 9.91 -10.27 0.37
N ILE A 77 10.11 -9.85 -0.88
CA ILE A 77 9.73 -8.52 -1.38
C ILE A 77 8.46 -8.60 -2.24
N VAL A 78 7.50 -7.73 -1.97
CA VAL A 78 6.30 -7.54 -2.80
C VAL A 78 6.13 -6.06 -3.14
N GLY A 79 5.96 -5.74 -4.43
CA GLY A 79 5.78 -4.36 -4.88
C GLY A 79 6.96 -3.45 -4.51
N GLN A 80 6.65 -2.28 -3.97
CA GLN A 80 7.63 -1.35 -3.39
C GLN A 80 8.04 -1.86 -2.00
N GLY A 81 9.01 -2.77 -1.92
CA GLY A 81 9.49 -3.33 -0.65
C GLY A 81 10.87 -2.83 -0.21
N ASN A 82 11.56 -3.61 0.65
CA ASN A 82 12.84 -3.25 1.28
C ASN A 82 12.81 -1.91 2.04
N THR A 83 11.64 -1.52 2.53
CA THR A 83 11.47 -0.30 3.30
C THR A 83 10.26 -0.39 4.22
N THR A 84 10.23 0.46 5.24
CA THR A 84 9.02 0.73 6.03
C THR A 84 8.45 2.13 5.81
N ALA A 85 8.97 2.89 4.83
CA ALA A 85 8.51 4.23 4.51
C ALA A 85 8.45 4.49 3.00
N TRP A 86 7.40 5.17 2.57
CA TRP A 86 7.12 5.49 1.17
C TRP A 86 6.73 6.95 0.99
N LYS A 87 7.11 7.51 -0.16
CA LYS A 87 6.66 8.81 -0.64
C LYS A 87 5.35 8.66 -1.40
N MET A 88 4.40 9.56 -1.15
CA MET A 88 3.15 9.70 -1.90
C MET A 88 3.04 11.16 -2.38
N CYS A 89 3.30 11.42 -3.66
CA CYS A 89 3.38 12.81 -4.14
C CYS A 89 1.99 13.49 -4.17
N GLY A 90 0.98 12.77 -4.65
CA GLY A 90 -0.43 13.13 -4.59
C GLY A 90 -1.23 12.02 -3.92
N LEU A 91 -2.17 12.41 -3.06
CA LEU A 91 -3.09 11.49 -2.40
C LEU A 91 -4.40 12.19 -2.07
N ASP A 92 -5.48 11.43 -2.01
CA ASP A 92 -6.82 11.88 -1.69
C ASP A 92 -7.53 10.88 -0.77
N ARG A 93 -8.82 11.08 -0.54
CA ARG A 93 -9.63 10.17 0.31
C ARG A 93 -9.85 8.80 -0.32
N ASN A 94 -9.68 8.67 -1.64
CA ASN A 94 -9.90 7.44 -2.39
C ASN A 94 -8.60 6.65 -2.60
N THR A 95 -7.46 7.24 -2.26
CA THR A 95 -6.15 6.62 -2.37
C THR A 95 -6.05 5.41 -1.43
N SER A 96 -5.80 4.24 -2.01
CA SER A 96 -5.72 2.96 -1.30
C SER A 96 -4.39 2.28 -1.60
N LEU A 97 -3.74 1.79 -0.54
CA LEU A 97 -2.52 0.98 -0.60
C LEU A 97 -2.85 -0.45 -0.16
N THR A 98 -2.23 -1.44 -0.79
CA THR A 98 -2.18 -2.82 -0.28
C THR A 98 -0.82 -3.06 0.34
N VAL A 99 -0.81 -3.44 1.61
CA VAL A 99 0.41 -3.73 2.36
C VAL A 99 0.51 -5.23 2.58
N PHE A 100 1.67 -5.80 2.26
CA PHE A 100 1.96 -7.21 2.49
C PHE A 100 2.86 -7.36 3.71
N PHE A 101 2.48 -8.29 4.58
CA PHE A 101 3.20 -8.59 5.81
C PHE A 101 3.64 -10.05 5.81
N ASP A 102 4.74 -10.30 6.51
CA ASP A 102 5.19 -11.64 6.86
C ASP A 102 5.10 -11.81 8.38
N VAL A 103 4.73 -13.01 8.82
CA VAL A 103 4.76 -13.37 10.24
C VAL A 103 6.07 -14.07 10.48
N SER A 104 6.95 -13.44 11.26
CA SER A 104 8.25 -13.97 11.63
C SER A 104 8.24 -14.22 13.14
N PRO A 105 7.84 -15.43 13.59
CA PRO A 105 7.81 -15.73 15.02
C PRO A 105 9.22 -15.57 15.57
N SER A 106 9.41 -14.66 16.53
CA SER A 106 10.69 -14.64 17.25
C SER A 106 10.88 -15.95 18.01
N GLU A 107 12.13 -16.42 18.14
CA GLU A 107 12.51 -17.60 18.94
C GLU A 107 12.00 -17.53 20.41
N ARG A 108 11.57 -16.36 20.87
CA ARG A 108 10.99 -16.12 22.21
C ARG A 108 9.53 -16.53 22.36
N SER A 109 8.85 -16.87 21.26
CA SER A 109 7.47 -17.43 21.28
C SER A 109 7.37 -18.81 21.93
N GLY A 110 8.50 -19.42 22.32
CA GLY A 110 8.55 -20.65 23.12
C GLY A 110 8.68 -20.47 24.64
N GLN A 111 8.83 -19.25 25.17
CA GLN A 111 8.98 -19.04 26.62
C GLN A 111 7.63 -18.73 27.31
N PRO A 112 7.20 -19.54 28.29
CA PRO A 112 5.99 -19.26 29.05
C PRO A 112 6.19 -17.99 29.89
N GLY A 113 5.35 -16.97 29.65
CA GLY A 113 5.18 -15.82 30.53
C GLY A 113 5.48 -14.42 29.99
N HIS A 114 5.84 -14.24 28.70
CA HIS A 114 6.20 -12.90 28.17
C HIS A 114 5.68 -12.58 26.75
N GLN A 115 4.66 -13.28 26.27
CA GLN A 115 4.08 -12.97 24.96
C GLN A 115 2.98 -11.94 25.14
N ASN A 116 3.16 -10.77 24.52
CA ASN A 116 2.05 -9.84 24.35
C ASN A 116 0.99 -10.56 23.51
N PRO A 117 -0.23 -10.80 24.02
CA PRO A 117 -1.24 -11.55 23.28
C PRO A 117 -1.65 -10.84 22.00
N ASP A 118 -1.42 -9.52 21.95
CA ASP A 118 -1.78 -8.68 20.82
C ASP A 118 -0.56 -8.35 19.94
N LEU A 119 -0.77 -8.43 18.63
CA LEU A 119 0.05 -7.78 17.62
C LEU A 119 -0.47 -6.37 17.35
N TYR A 120 0.45 -5.45 17.05
CA TYR A 120 0.13 -4.06 16.71
C TYR A 120 0.73 -3.72 15.35
N ILE A 121 -0.05 -3.00 14.55
CA ILE A 121 0.40 -2.38 13.29
C ILE A 121 -0.08 -0.94 13.32
N GLN A 122 0.84 0.00 13.12
CA GLN A 122 0.57 1.42 13.06
C GLN A 122 0.96 1.97 11.70
N PHE A 123 0.00 2.64 11.08
CA PHE A 123 0.12 3.38 9.84
C PHE A 123 0.22 4.86 10.16
N VAL A 124 1.29 5.53 9.73
CA VAL A 124 1.50 6.96 9.96
C VAL A 124 1.66 7.64 8.61
N THR A 125 0.77 8.58 8.28
CA THR A 125 0.84 9.36 7.05
C THR A 125 1.01 10.84 7.39
N SER A 126 2.17 11.41 7.08
CA SER A 126 2.41 12.86 7.12
C SER A 126 2.20 13.45 5.73
N TYR A 127 1.45 14.53 5.58
CA TYR A 127 1.15 15.12 4.27
C TYR A 127 0.82 16.61 4.38
N GLN A 128 0.88 17.32 3.25
CA GLN A 128 0.36 18.67 3.12
C GLN A 128 -1.12 18.61 2.72
N HIS A 129 -2.00 19.10 3.60
CA HIS A 129 -3.43 19.23 3.34
C HIS A 129 -3.67 20.26 2.23
N PRO A 130 -4.78 20.20 1.45
CA PRO A 130 -5.09 21.21 0.43
C PRO A 130 -5.08 22.66 0.93
N GLU A 131 -5.35 22.87 2.22
CA GLU A 131 -5.28 24.19 2.89
C GLU A 131 -3.83 24.66 3.19
N GLY A 132 -2.82 23.93 2.75
CA GLY A 132 -1.39 24.25 2.91
C GLY A 132 -0.75 23.78 4.21
N GLN A 133 -1.54 23.37 5.21
CA GLN A 133 -1.05 22.89 6.50
C GLN A 133 -0.44 21.49 6.40
N MET A 134 0.63 21.23 7.15
CA MET A 134 1.13 19.87 7.36
C MET A 134 0.24 19.14 8.38
N ARG A 135 -0.18 17.92 8.06
CA ARG A 135 -1.00 17.06 8.92
C ARG A 135 -0.37 15.69 9.06
N ILE A 136 -0.61 15.06 10.21
CA ILE A 136 -0.26 13.67 10.47
C ILE A 136 -1.54 12.90 10.74
N ARG A 137 -1.74 11.80 10.03
CA ARG A 137 -2.79 10.82 10.30
C ARG A 137 -2.13 9.54 10.80
N ALA A 138 -2.47 9.13 12.02
CA ALA A 138 -2.05 7.86 12.59
C ALA A 138 -3.24 6.91 12.69
N THR A 139 -3.06 5.64 12.33
CA THR A 139 -4.06 4.59 12.49
C THR A 139 -3.37 3.36 13.04
N THR A 140 -3.77 2.93 14.24
CA THR A 140 -3.22 1.75 14.90
C THR A 140 -4.27 0.66 14.91
N VAL A 141 -3.90 -0.54 14.46
CA VAL A 141 -4.72 -1.74 14.50
C VAL A 141 -4.06 -2.73 15.46
N SER A 142 -4.87 -3.37 16.30
CA SER A 142 -4.46 -4.51 17.11
C SER A 142 -5.25 -5.76 16.77
N ARG A 143 -4.60 -6.92 16.86
CA ARG A 143 -5.21 -8.25 16.70
C ARG A 143 -4.57 -9.21 17.70
N LYS A 144 -5.31 -10.23 18.12
CA LYS A 144 -4.74 -11.30 18.95
C LYS A 144 -3.97 -12.28 18.08
N TRP A 145 -2.91 -12.86 18.64
CA TRP A 145 -2.30 -14.05 18.07
C TRP A 145 -3.23 -15.24 18.24
N VAL A 146 -3.31 -16.07 17.21
CA VAL A 146 -4.09 -17.31 17.20
C VAL A 146 -3.15 -18.44 16.84
N ASP A 147 -3.15 -19.49 17.66
CA ASP A 147 -2.42 -20.71 17.37
C ASP A 147 -3.17 -21.53 16.31
N GLY A 148 -2.63 -21.54 15.09
CA GLY A 148 -3.24 -22.24 13.96
C GLY A 148 -3.26 -23.77 14.08
N SER A 149 -2.55 -24.36 15.06
CA SER A 149 -2.62 -25.80 15.31
C SER A 149 -3.83 -26.20 16.17
N THR A 150 -4.37 -25.26 16.94
CA THR A 150 -5.41 -25.54 17.94
C THR A 150 -6.73 -24.81 17.64
N ASN A 151 -6.67 -23.62 17.04
CA ASN A 151 -7.82 -22.72 16.87
C ASN A 151 -8.06 -22.33 15.40
N THR A 152 -8.23 -23.32 14.53
CA THR A 152 -8.47 -23.08 13.09
C THR A 152 -9.80 -22.39 12.80
N GLU A 153 -10.83 -22.61 13.61
CA GLU A 153 -12.15 -21.96 13.47
C GLU A 153 -12.06 -20.44 13.61
N GLU A 154 -11.32 -19.93 14.59
CA GLU A 154 -11.11 -18.49 14.81
C GLU A 154 -10.38 -17.83 13.62
N LEU A 155 -9.45 -18.55 12.98
CA LEU A 155 -8.78 -18.09 11.76
C LEU A 155 -9.73 -18.01 10.57
N VAL A 156 -10.63 -18.99 10.43
CA VAL A 156 -11.64 -19.00 9.35
C VAL A 156 -12.65 -17.88 9.54
N GLU A 157 -13.11 -17.64 10.76
CA GLU A 157 -14.01 -16.53 11.07
C GLU A 157 -13.37 -15.15 10.83
N GLY A 158 -12.06 -15.04 11.01
CA GLY A 158 -11.29 -13.83 10.73
C GLY A 158 -11.01 -13.57 9.24
N PHE A 159 -11.37 -14.48 8.34
CA PHE A 159 -11.07 -14.36 6.92
C PHE A 159 -12.03 -13.41 6.19
N ASP A 160 -11.48 -12.39 5.56
CA ASP A 160 -12.20 -11.47 4.69
C ASP A 160 -11.99 -11.83 3.23
N GLN A 161 -12.99 -12.50 2.64
CA GLN A 161 -12.94 -12.97 1.26
C GLN A 161 -12.93 -11.84 0.22
N GLU A 162 -13.55 -10.70 0.50
CA GLU A 162 -13.60 -9.56 -0.43
C GLU A 162 -12.24 -8.87 -0.49
N THR A 163 -11.66 -8.61 0.68
CA THR A 163 -10.30 -8.08 0.81
C THR A 163 -9.28 -9.03 0.19
N ALA A 164 -9.38 -10.34 0.48
CA ALA A 164 -8.49 -11.35 -0.10
C ALA A 164 -8.53 -11.37 -1.64
N ALA A 165 -9.73 -11.29 -2.22
CA ALA A 165 -9.90 -11.23 -3.67
C ALA A 165 -9.23 -9.99 -4.28
N VAL A 166 -9.43 -8.80 -3.69
CA VAL A 166 -8.81 -7.55 -4.16
C VAL A 166 -7.28 -7.57 -4.00
N VAL A 167 -6.77 -8.07 -2.88
CA VAL A 167 -5.33 -8.19 -2.61
C VAL A 167 -4.67 -9.14 -3.62
N LEU A 168 -5.29 -10.29 -3.87
CA LEU A 168 -4.79 -11.27 -4.83
C LEU A 168 -4.83 -10.71 -6.27
N ALA A 169 -5.90 -10.02 -6.65
CA ALA A 169 -5.99 -9.37 -7.95
C ALA A 169 -4.89 -8.33 -8.16
N ARG A 170 -4.61 -7.48 -7.15
CA ARG A 170 -3.49 -6.52 -7.18
C ARG A 170 -2.13 -7.22 -7.29
N TYR A 171 -1.93 -8.31 -6.54
CA TYR A 171 -0.69 -9.09 -6.58
C TYR A 171 -0.44 -9.72 -7.95
N ILE A 172 -1.45 -10.39 -8.52
CA ILE A 172 -1.35 -11.04 -9.83
C ILE A 172 -1.14 -9.99 -10.93
N SER A 173 -1.86 -8.86 -10.87
CA SER A 173 -1.70 -7.77 -11.85
C SER A 173 -0.25 -7.26 -11.87
N LEU A 174 0.35 -7.05 -10.69
CA LEU A 174 1.77 -6.68 -10.58
C LEU A 174 2.68 -7.76 -11.19
N LYS A 175 2.42 -9.04 -10.93
CA LYS A 175 3.22 -10.14 -11.49
C LYS A 175 3.16 -10.19 -13.01
N MET A 176 1.96 -10.07 -13.58
CA MET A 176 1.77 -10.03 -15.03
C MET A 176 2.54 -8.88 -15.68
N GLU A 177 2.56 -7.71 -15.05
CA GLU A 177 3.32 -6.55 -15.56
C GLU A 177 4.83 -6.79 -15.59
N ILE A 178 5.36 -7.46 -14.56
CA ILE A 178 6.78 -7.79 -14.47
C ILE A 178 7.15 -8.88 -15.49
N GLU A 179 6.31 -9.89 -15.69
CA GLU A 179 6.56 -10.99 -16.64
C GLU A 179 6.52 -10.54 -18.11
N VAL A 180 5.60 -9.65 -18.47
CA VAL A 180 5.52 -9.07 -19.82
C VAL A 180 6.77 -8.25 -20.15
N LEU A 181 7.33 -7.51 -19.18
CA LEU A 181 8.60 -6.80 -19.35
C LEU A 181 9.77 -7.75 -19.67
N HIS A 182 9.83 -8.92 -19.03
CA HIS A 182 10.87 -9.91 -19.32
C HIS A 182 10.73 -10.53 -20.71
N SER A 183 9.50 -10.80 -21.16
CA SER A 183 9.24 -11.35 -22.50
C SER A 183 9.56 -10.36 -23.62
N CYS A 184 9.29 -9.06 -23.41
CA CYS A 184 9.55 -8.02 -24.41
C CYS A 184 11.05 -7.72 -24.58
N ILE A 185 11.84 -7.78 -23.50
CA ILE A 185 13.30 -7.62 -23.56
C ILE A 185 13.96 -8.77 -24.35
N ILE A 186 13.46 -10.00 -24.21
CA ILE A 186 13.97 -11.15 -24.95
C ILE A 186 13.70 -11.01 -26.46
N LEU A 187 12.53 -10.50 -26.85
CA LEU A 187 12.17 -10.27 -28.25
C LEU A 187 12.89 -9.07 -28.90
N GLN A 188 13.43 -8.12 -28.12
CA GLN A 188 14.25 -7.02 -28.66
C GLN A 188 15.74 -7.36 -28.78
N LEU A 189 16.19 -8.48 -28.22
CA LEU A 189 17.57 -8.95 -28.25
C LEU A 189 17.78 -10.15 -29.20
N SER A 190 16.74 -10.55 -29.95
CA SER A 190 16.79 -11.56 -31.02
C SER A 190 16.53 -10.93 -32.38
#